data_AF-A0A9D7QM24-F1
#
_entry.id   AF-A0A9D7QM24-F1
#
_cell.length_a   1.000
_cell.length_b   1.000
_cell.length_c   1.000
_cell.angle_alpha   90.00
_cell.angle_beta   90.00
_cell.angle_gamma   90.00
#
_symmetry.space_group_name_H-M   'P 1'
#
loop_
_entity.id
_entity.type
_entity.pdbx_description
1 polymer ?
#
loop_
_entity_poly.entity_id
_entity_poly.type
_entity_poly.pdbx_seq_one_letter_code
_entity_poly.pdbx_strand_id
1 'polypeptide(L)'
;MTNANGWAPGDFLIDFGRDGTFEYGLKTTGANKGSLLKINKESDLNLGLFNNQGAPYPGGRNAVSIKENKGALILGNSSLATSGPFTGYGFYTNDVHYAYEASIDLKLFDPKYSGLAFDVQWAMQCGNDIITADPIAGFVPEPTSLALLGLALVGLGVSRRRCNRVALA
;
A
#
# COMPACT_ATOMS: atom_id res chain seq x y z
N MET A 1 14.81 -0.38 -14.47
CA MET A 1 16.25 -0.06 -14.36
C MET A 1 16.93 -1.30 -13.77
N THR A 2 18.06 -1.76 -14.34
CA THR A 2 18.63 -3.10 -14.07
C THR A 2 19.84 -3.14 -13.14
N ASN A 3 20.19 -2.07 -12.42
CA ASN A 3 21.37 -2.07 -11.54
C ASN A 3 21.06 -1.42 -10.19
N ALA A 4 21.20 -2.20 -9.11
CA ALA A 4 21.07 -1.79 -7.70
C ALA A 4 22.19 -0.84 -7.21
N ASN A 5 22.92 -0.19 -8.12
CA ASN A 5 24.11 0.63 -7.83
C ASN A 5 23.82 2.13 -7.89
N GLY A 6 22.67 2.57 -7.38
CA GLY A 6 22.30 3.99 -7.43
C GLY A 6 21.43 4.45 -6.27
N TRP A 7 21.46 5.76 -6.03
CA TRP A 7 20.61 6.49 -5.09
C TRP A 7 19.15 6.59 -5.54
N ALA A 8 18.73 5.72 -6.46
CA ALA A 8 17.37 5.72 -6.98
C ALA A 8 16.41 5.19 -5.90
N PRO A 9 15.18 5.72 -5.82
CA PRO A 9 14.18 5.16 -4.93
C PRO A 9 13.84 3.73 -5.37
N GLY A 10 13.59 2.86 -4.40
CA GLY A 10 12.99 1.56 -4.64
C GLY A 10 11.47 1.64 -4.73
N ASP A 11 10.84 0.47 -4.85
CA ASP A 11 9.39 0.33 -4.91
C ASP A 11 8.81 0.04 -3.52
N PHE A 12 7.51 0.25 -3.34
CA PHE A 12 6.83 -0.27 -2.15
C PHE A 12 6.49 -1.74 -2.36
N LEU A 13 6.84 -2.59 -1.39
CA LEU A 13 6.55 -4.01 -1.41
C LEU A 13 5.60 -4.34 -0.27
N ILE A 14 4.59 -5.17 -0.55
CA ILE A 14 3.51 -5.51 0.39
C ILE A 14 3.59 -7.00 0.67
N ASP A 15 3.71 -7.33 1.95
CA ASP A 15 3.80 -8.69 2.47
C ASP A 15 2.56 -8.96 3.32
N PHE A 16 1.65 -9.78 2.80
CA PHE A 16 0.46 -10.22 3.50
C PHE A 16 0.78 -11.47 4.33
N GLY A 17 0.42 -11.45 5.61
CA GLY A 17 0.69 -12.55 6.53
C GLY A 17 1.98 -12.42 7.33
N ARG A 18 2.84 -11.43 7.03
CA ARG A 18 4.11 -11.16 7.74
C ARG A 18 5.10 -12.31 7.66
N ASP A 19 5.15 -13.01 6.54
CA ASP A 19 5.90 -14.26 6.41
C ASP A 19 7.30 -14.09 5.77
N GLY A 20 7.61 -12.89 5.29
CA GLY A 20 8.90 -12.59 4.67
C GLY A 20 8.83 -12.53 3.15
N THR A 21 7.70 -12.90 2.54
CA THR A 21 7.49 -12.94 1.11
C THR A 21 6.53 -11.83 0.66
N PHE A 22 6.82 -11.24 -0.50
CA PHE A 22 6.03 -10.12 -1.01
C PHE A 22 5.07 -10.60 -2.10
N GLU A 23 3.77 -10.36 -1.91
CA GLU A 23 2.73 -10.70 -2.88
C GLU A 23 2.52 -9.59 -3.91
N TYR A 24 2.70 -8.34 -3.50
CA TYR A 24 2.43 -7.16 -4.33
C TYR A 24 3.53 -6.12 -4.19
N GLY A 25 3.61 -5.25 -5.18
CA GLY A 25 4.35 -4.01 -5.03
C GLY A 25 3.84 -2.89 -5.91
N LEU A 26 4.03 -1.66 -5.44
CA LEU A 26 3.67 -0.44 -6.12
C LEU A 26 4.91 0.19 -6.72
N LYS A 27 4.95 0.31 -8.05
CA LYS A 27 6.08 0.90 -8.76
C LYS A 27 6.19 2.40 -8.46
N THR A 28 7.35 2.86 -8.01
CA THR A 28 7.60 4.29 -7.75
C THR A 28 8.23 5.01 -8.94
N THR A 29 8.81 4.25 -9.87
CA THR A 29 9.55 4.73 -11.02
C THR A 29 9.29 3.87 -12.27
N GLY A 30 9.79 4.34 -13.41
CA GLY A 30 9.71 3.62 -14.69
C GLY A 30 8.35 3.71 -15.36
N ALA A 31 8.16 2.93 -16.42
CA ALA A 31 6.97 2.97 -17.27
C ALA A 31 5.66 2.60 -16.54
N ASN A 32 5.76 1.84 -15.45
CA ASN A 32 4.63 1.42 -14.63
C ASN A 32 4.48 2.25 -13.34
N LYS A 33 5.09 3.43 -13.24
CA LYS A 33 4.98 4.27 -12.04
C LYS A 33 3.52 4.47 -11.62
N GLY A 34 3.22 4.23 -10.34
CA GLY A 34 1.89 4.33 -9.76
C GLY A 34 1.01 3.10 -9.93
N SER A 35 1.48 2.09 -10.68
CA SER A 35 0.76 0.85 -10.88
C SER A 35 1.09 -0.19 -9.82
N LEU A 36 0.07 -0.92 -9.39
CA LEU A 36 0.20 -2.12 -8.57
C LEU A 36 0.56 -3.33 -9.45
N LEU A 37 1.55 -4.10 -9.02
CA LEU A 37 1.95 -5.35 -9.65
C LEU A 37 1.83 -6.49 -8.65
N LYS A 38 1.37 -7.65 -9.12
CA LYS A 38 1.47 -8.92 -8.40
C LYS A 38 2.88 -9.50 -8.60
N ILE A 39 3.55 -9.85 -7.52
CA ILE A 39 4.84 -10.52 -7.54
C ILE A 39 4.58 -12.03 -7.67
N ASN A 40 5.21 -12.68 -8.66
CA ASN A 40 4.98 -14.11 -8.90
C ASN A 40 5.92 -15.00 -8.08
N LYS A 41 7.11 -14.48 -7.77
CA LYS A 41 8.19 -15.19 -7.08
C LYS A 41 9.26 -14.19 -6.65
N GLU A 42 10.00 -14.52 -5.60
CA GLU A 42 11.06 -13.68 -5.05
C GLU A 42 12.12 -13.29 -6.10
N SER A 43 12.42 -14.17 -7.07
CA SER A 43 13.37 -13.87 -8.14
C SER A 43 12.94 -12.70 -9.05
N ASP A 44 11.69 -12.25 -8.99
CA ASP A 44 11.18 -11.08 -9.71
C ASP A 44 11.63 -9.76 -9.04
N LEU A 45 12.25 -9.82 -7.86
CA LEU A 45 12.70 -8.66 -7.10
C LEU A 45 14.20 -8.42 -7.28
N ASN A 46 14.58 -7.14 -7.23
CA ASN A 46 15.94 -6.70 -7.00
C ASN A 46 16.22 -6.66 -5.50
N LEU A 47 17.42 -7.07 -5.13
CA LEU A 47 17.91 -7.03 -3.77
C LEU A 47 18.87 -5.86 -3.62
N GLY A 48 18.88 -5.21 -2.46
CA GLY A 48 19.64 -3.97 -2.27
C GLY A 48 20.38 -3.85 -0.94
N LEU A 49 20.11 -4.66 0.09
CA LEU A 49 21.04 -4.75 1.23
C LEU A 49 22.26 -5.54 0.77
N PHE A 50 23.42 -4.89 0.73
CA PHE A 50 24.69 -5.53 0.44
C PHE A 50 25.54 -5.57 1.72
N ASN A 51 26.30 -6.64 1.90
CA ASN A 51 27.37 -6.67 2.89
C ASN A 51 28.51 -5.74 2.45
N ASN A 52 29.50 -5.55 3.35
CA ASN A 52 30.68 -4.73 3.11
C ASN A 52 31.55 -5.20 1.91
N GLN A 53 31.20 -6.33 1.28
CA GLN A 53 31.86 -6.94 0.13
C GLN A 53 31.02 -6.83 -1.16
N GLY A 54 29.90 -6.10 -1.15
CA GLY A 54 29.05 -5.91 -2.33
C GLY A 54 28.20 -7.14 -2.71
N ALA A 55 28.15 -8.16 -1.85
CA ALA A 55 27.25 -9.29 -2.03
C ALA A 55 25.93 -9.04 -1.27
N PRO A 56 24.76 -9.48 -1.77
CA PRO A 56 23.50 -9.33 -1.05
C PRO A 56 23.61 -9.90 0.36
N TYR A 57 23.11 -9.16 1.35
CA TYR A 57 23.07 -9.60 2.73
C TYR A 57 22.24 -10.89 2.80
N PRO A 58 22.80 -12.01 3.31
CA PRO A 58 22.24 -13.34 3.13
C PRO A 58 21.05 -13.67 4.06
N GLY A 59 20.64 -12.74 4.92
CA GLY A 59 19.51 -12.92 5.85
C GLY A 59 18.50 -11.79 5.78
N GLY A 60 17.22 -12.10 6.01
CA GLY A 60 16.16 -11.09 6.12
C GLY A 60 15.63 -10.54 4.79
N ARG A 61 14.55 -9.75 4.88
CA ARG A 61 13.88 -9.10 3.75
C ARG A 61 14.80 -8.03 3.14
N ASN A 62 15.49 -8.33 2.05
CA ASN A 62 16.42 -7.38 1.39
C ASN A 62 15.94 -6.90 0.01
N ALA A 63 14.69 -7.20 -0.36
CA ALA A 63 14.10 -6.73 -1.60
C ALA A 63 13.87 -5.21 -1.57
N VAL A 64 14.23 -4.54 -2.67
CA VAL A 64 14.18 -3.08 -2.79
C VAL A 64 13.31 -2.60 -3.95
N SER A 65 13.16 -3.40 -5.00
CA SER A 65 12.31 -3.04 -6.14
C SER A 65 11.87 -4.26 -6.94
N ILE A 66 10.82 -4.09 -7.74
CA ILE A 66 10.40 -5.10 -8.72
C ILE A 66 11.24 -4.90 -9.99
N LYS A 67 11.88 -5.97 -10.47
CA LYS A 67 12.64 -5.97 -11.71
C LYS A 67 11.78 -5.51 -12.89
N GLU A 68 12.41 -4.81 -13.83
CA GLU A 68 11.71 -4.39 -15.05
C GLU A 68 11.17 -5.60 -15.82
N ASN A 69 9.95 -5.46 -16.34
CA ASN A 69 9.22 -6.51 -17.06
C ASN A 69 8.97 -7.79 -16.23
N LYS A 70 9.04 -7.69 -14.89
CA LYS A 70 8.63 -8.75 -13.96
C LYS A 70 7.40 -8.33 -13.17
N GLY A 71 6.79 -9.30 -12.49
CA GLY A 71 5.46 -9.16 -11.91
C GLY A 71 4.35 -9.12 -12.97
N ALA A 72 3.11 -9.28 -12.52
CA ALA A 72 1.93 -9.13 -13.35
C ALA A 72 1.25 -7.79 -13.03
N LEU A 73 1.12 -6.91 -14.03
CA LEU A 73 0.40 -5.65 -13.89
C LEU A 73 -1.06 -5.92 -13.49
N ILE A 74 -1.52 -5.30 -12.41
CA ILE A 74 -2.92 -5.34 -12.00
C ILE A 74 -3.61 -4.09 -12.54
N LEU A 75 -4.60 -4.31 -13.40
CA LEU A 75 -5.41 -3.24 -13.93
C LEU A 75 -6.45 -2.82 -12.88
N GLY A 76 -6.55 -1.51 -12.65
CA GLY A 76 -7.47 -0.93 -11.68
C GLY A 76 -6.98 0.39 -11.13
N ASN A 77 -7.62 0.85 -10.06
CA ASN A 77 -7.32 2.14 -9.46
C ASN A 77 -6.22 2.01 -8.40
N SER A 78 -4.99 2.28 -8.79
CA SER A 78 -3.90 2.66 -7.88
C SER A 78 -3.33 3.99 -8.33
N SER A 79 -2.84 4.79 -7.38
CA SER A 79 -2.18 6.06 -7.66
C SER A 79 -0.99 6.28 -6.74
N LEU A 80 -0.04 7.07 -7.23
CA LEU A 80 1.14 7.48 -6.48
C LEU A 80 1.40 8.96 -6.74
N ALA A 81 1.48 9.73 -5.67
CA ALA A 81 2.00 11.08 -5.66
C ALA A 81 3.40 11.09 -5.03
N THR A 82 4.23 12.01 -5.50
CA THR A 82 5.52 12.32 -4.89
C THR A 82 5.52 13.81 -4.61
N SER A 83 5.89 14.21 -3.39
CA SER A 83 6.01 15.63 -3.06
C SER A 83 7.11 16.30 -3.88
N GLY A 84 7.09 17.63 -3.91
CA GLY A 84 8.31 18.39 -4.21
C GLY A 84 9.37 18.19 -3.12
N PRO A 85 10.63 18.58 -3.38
CA PRO A 85 11.67 18.58 -2.36
C PRO A 85 11.29 19.54 -1.22
N PHE A 86 11.53 19.14 0.03
CA PHE A 86 11.35 20.01 1.19
C PHE A 86 12.43 19.76 2.24
N THR A 87 12.65 20.74 3.13
CA THR A 87 13.57 20.64 4.27
C THR A 87 12.78 20.72 5.58
N GLY A 88 13.47 20.64 6.72
CA GLY A 88 12.88 20.86 8.06
C GLY A 88 12.43 19.60 8.80
N TYR A 89 12.78 18.41 8.31
CA TYR A 89 12.43 17.13 8.92
C TYR A 89 13.66 16.36 9.44
N GLY A 90 13.47 15.58 10.51
CA GLY A 90 14.50 14.72 11.10
C GLY A 90 15.61 15.47 11.85
N PHE A 91 16.71 14.75 12.16
CA PHE A 91 17.89 15.33 12.81
C PHE A 91 18.67 16.26 11.86
N TYR A 92 18.68 15.93 10.56
CA TYR A 92 19.33 16.72 9.51
C TYR A 92 18.30 17.62 8.81
N THR A 93 17.90 18.68 9.50
CA THR A 93 16.82 19.58 9.06
C THR A 93 17.12 20.34 7.77
N ASN A 94 18.38 20.48 7.37
CA ASN A 94 18.76 21.14 6.11
C ASN A 94 18.84 20.19 4.92
N ASP A 95 18.75 18.88 5.14
CA ASP A 95 18.76 17.89 4.06
C ASP A 95 17.45 17.96 3.28
N VAL A 96 17.52 17.57 2.00
CA VAL A 96 16.36 17.49 1.12
C VAL A 96 15.61 16.19 1.36
N HIS A 97 14.33 16.31 1.67
CA HIS A 97 13.41 15.22 1.90
C HIS A 97 12.33 15.17 0.82
N TYR A 98 11.74 13.99 0.67
CA TYR A 98 10.62 13.72 -0.21
C TYR A 98 9.59 12.85 0.51
N ALA A 99 8.32 13.02 0.17
CA ALA A 99 7.24 12.17 0.65
C ALA A 99 6.60 11.46 -0.53
N TYR A 100 6.23 10.20 -0.31
CA TYR A 100 5.38 9.42 -1.20
C TYR A 100 4.02 9.26 -0.55
N GLU A 101 2.97 9.42 -1.36
CA GLU A 101 1.61 9.13 -0.97
C GLU A 101 1.01 8.20 -2.02
N ALA A 102 0.44 7.08 -1.58
CA ALA A 102 -0.14 6.09 -2.46
C ALA A 102 -1.57 5.76 -2.04
N SER A 103 -2.42 5.51 -3.03
CA SER A 103 -3.75 4.95 -2.80
C SER A 103 -3.93 3.72 -3.69
N ILE A 104 -4.48 2.65 -3.11
CA ILE A 104 -4.71 1.38 -3.80
C ILE A 104 -6.11 0.91 -3.43
N ASP A 105 -6.95 0.69 -4.43
CA ASP A 105 -8.28 0.11 -4.21
C ASP A 105 -8.15 -1.33 -3.67
N LEU A 106 -8.79 -1.61 -2.54
CA LEU A 106 -8.67 -2.90 -1.86
C LEU A 106 -9.15 -4.08 -2.71
N LYS A 107 -10.05 -3.84 -3.68
CA LYS A 107 -10.53 -4.89 -4.59
C LYS A 107 -9.44 -5.45 -5.53
N LEU A 108 -8.29 -4.78 -5.62
CA LEU A 108 -7.15 -5.20 -6.42
C LEU A 108 -6.35 -6.31 -5.74
N PHE A 109 -6.51 -6.48 -4.43
CA PHE A 109 -5.91 -7.58 -3.69
C PHE A 109 -6.77 -8.83 -3.77
N ASP A 110 -6.12 -9.99 -3.75
CA ASP A 110 -6.80 -11.28 -3.74
C ASP A 110 -7.60 -11.41 -2.43
N PRO A 111 -8.91 -11.75 -2.49
CA PRO A 111 -9.77 -11.85 -1.30
C PRO A 111 -9.24 -12.78 -0.21
N LYS A 112 -8.38 -13.75 -0.56
CA LYS A 112 -7.76 -14.65 0.44
C LYS A 112 -6.88 -13.93 1.46
N TYR A 113 -6.43 -12.71 1.17
CA TYR A 113 -5.63 -11.89 2.09
C TYR A 113 -6.48 -11.02 3.02
N SER A 114 -7.81 -11.03 2.84
CA SER A 114 -8.72 -10.26 3.69
C SER A 114 -8.62 -10.70 5.15
N GLY A 115 -8.42 -9.73 6.04
CA GLY A 115 -8.28 -9.96 7.48
C GLY A 115 -6.90 -10.42 7.93
N LEU A 116 -5.95 -10.60 7.00
CA LEU A 116 -4.56 -10.84 7.36
C LEU A 116 -3.87 -9.52 7.74
N ALA A 117 -2.97 -9.59 8.71
CA ALA A 117 -2.00 -8.54 8.93
C ALA A 117 -1.09 -8.43 7.72
N PHE A 118 -0.59 -7.24 7.43
CA PHE A 118 0.37 -7.04 6.36
C PHE A 118 1.42 -6.02 6.78
N ASP A 119 2.55 -6.03 6.08
CA ASP A 119 3.61 -5.04 6.19
C ASP A 119 3.81 -4.35 4.84
N VAL A 120 4.19 -3.07 4.89
CA VAL A 120 4.67 -2.34 3.71
C VAL A 120 6.13 -2.03 3.91
N GLN A 121 6.96 -2.53 2.99
CA GLN A 121 8.39 -2.29 2.96
C GLN A 121 8.75 -1.27 1.88
N TRP A 122 9.66 -0.37 2.20
CA TRP A 122 10.33 0.49 1.24
C TRP A 122 11.82 0.57 1.56
N ALA A 123 12.63 0.64 0.52
CA ALA A 123 14.06 0.85 0.61
C ALA A 123 14.54 1.58 -0.64
N MET A 124 15.66 2.30 -0.55
CA MET A 124 16.35 2.79 -1.74
C MET A 124 17.03 1.66 -2.50
N GLN A 125 17.36 1.83 -3.78
CA GLN A 125 17.91 0.74 -4.59
C GLN A 125 19.28 0.25 -4.15
N CYS A 126 20.14 1.13 -3.62
CA CYS A 126 21.40 0.70 -3.01
C CYS A 126 21.22 0.15 -1.58
N GLY A 127 19.97 0.06 -1.12
CA GLY A 127 19.50 -0.62 0.09
C GLY A 127 20.39 -0.50 1.30
N ASN A 128 20.81 0.72 1.66
CA ASN A 128 21.53 0.96 2.90
C ASN A 128 20.63 0.76 4.13
N ASP A 129 19.34 1.10 4.00
CA ASP A 129 18.32 1.06 5.04
C ASP A 129 17.00 0.50 4.48
N ILE A 130 16.29 -0.24 5.33
CA ILE A 130 14.94 -0.74 5.04
C ILE A 130 13.98 -0.16 6.05
N ILE A 131 12.89 0.40 5.54
CA ILE A 131 11.78 0.90 6.34
C ILE A 131 10.62 -0.06 6.14
N THR A 132 10.14 -0.61 7.25
CA THR A 132 8.93 -1.45 7.27
C THR A 132 7.89 -0.76 8.13
N ALA A 133 6.73 -0.49 7.54
CA ALA A 133 5.56 -0.04 8.26
C ALA A 133 4.64 -1.23 8.50
N ASP A 134 4.24 -1.41 9.77
CA ASP A 134 3.10 -2.21 10.19
C ASP A 134 1.89 -1.28 10.21
N PRO A 135 0.99 -1.32 9.21
CA PRO A 135 -0.17 -0.47 9.20
C PRO A 135 -1.12 -0.97 10.27
N ILE A 136 -1.40 -0.12 11.26
CA ILE A 136 -2.42 -0.41 12.27
C ILE A 136 -3.71 -0.67 11.49
N ALA A 137 -4.24 -1.89 11.59
CA ALA A 137 -5.57 -2.23 11.13
C ALA A 137 -6.57 -1.47 12.01
N GLY A 138 -6.74 -0.18 11.73
CA GLY A 138 -7.71 0.66 12.39
C GLY A 138 -9.08 0.03 12.21
N PHE A 139 -9.89 0.02 13.27
CA PHE A 139 -11.32 -0.19 13.13
C PHE A 139 -11.84 0.87 12.16
N VAL A 140 -12.04 0.51 10.90
CA VAL A 140 -12.83 1.31 9.96
C VAL A 140 -14.24 1.20 10.49
N PRO A 141 -14.84 2.26 11.08
CA PRO A 141 -16.20 2.18 11.57
C PRO A 141 -17.07 1.75 10.40
N GLU A 142 -17.92 0.74 10.59
CA GLU A 142 -18.87 0.34 9.56
C GLU A 142 -19.61 1.59 9.06
N PRO A 143 -19.88 1.71 7.74
CA PRO A 143 -20.40 2.94 7.18
C PRO A 143 -21.66 3.37 7.93
N THR A 144 -21.63 4.55 8.57
CA THR A 144 -22.79 5.17 9.24
C THR A 144 -24.01 5.22 8.30
N SER A 145 -23.79 5.12 6.99
CA SER A 145 -24.79 4.89 5.95
C SER A 145 -25.76 3.74 6.26
N LEU A 146 -25.32 2.61 6.84
CA LEU A 146 -26.22 1.52 7.23
C LEU A 146 -27.11 1.90 8.41
N ALA A 147 -26.55 2.60 9.40
CA ALA A 147 -27.32 3.15 10.51
C ALA A 147 -28.33 4.22 10.03
N LEU A 148 -27.92 5.11 9.12
CA LEU A 148 -28.77 6.12 8.50
C LEU A 148 -29.87 5.49 7.65
N LEU A 149 -29.57 4.44 6.88
CA LEU A 149 -30.56 3.68 6.12
C LEU A 149 -31.58 3.03 7.06
N GLY A 150 -31.13 2.43 8.16
CA GLY A 150 -31.99 1.88 9.20
C GLY A 150 -32.92 2.94 9.80
N LEU A 151 -32.37 4.09 10.18
CA LEU A 151 -33.15 5.21 10.72
C LEU A 151 -34.16 5.76 9.70
N ALA A 152 -33.79 5.87 8.43
CA ALA A 152 -34.68 6.30 7.37
C ALA A 152 -35.85 5.32 7.17
N LEU A 153 -35.59 4.01 7.17
CA LEU A 153 -36.62 2.97 7.06
C LEU A 153 -37.58 2.99 8.26
N VAL A 154 -37.06 3.18 9.48
CA VAL A 154 -37.89 3.34 10.68
C VAL A 154 -38.77 4.59 10.59
N GLY A 155 -38.20 5.72 10.17
CA GLY A 155 -38.94 6.98 9.96
C GLY A 155 -40.08 6.83 8.95
N LEU A 156 -39.82 6.18 7.82
CA LEU A 156 -40.85 5.87 6.81
C LEU A 156 -41.95 4.95 7.36
N GLY A 157 -41.58 3.93 8.13
CA GLY A 157 -42.53 3.01 8.76
C GLY A 157 -43.45 3.68 9.79
N VAL A 158 -42.90 4.59 10.61
CA VAL A 158 -43.67 5.37 11.59
C VAL A 158 -44.61 6.38 10.90
N SER A 159 -44.13 7.06 9.84
CA SER A 159 -44.95 8.00 9.07
C SER A 159 -46.17 7.31 8.43
N ARG A 160 -45.98 6.13 7.84
CA ARG A 160 -47.06 5.33 7.23
C ARG A 160 -48.18 4.98 8.22
N ARG A 161 -47.83 4.64 9.47
CA ARG A 161 -48.81 4.31 10.51
C ARG A 161 -49.60 5.52 11.00
N ARG A 162 -49.03 6.74 10.93
CA ARG A 162 -49.75 7.98 11.27
C ARG A 162 -50.76 8.35 10.18
N CYS A 163 -50.41 8.17 8.90
CA CYS A 163 -51.33 8.46 7.79
C CYS A 163 -52.60 7.59 7.82
N ASN A 164 -52.48 6.29 8.14
CA ASN A 164 -53.64 5.40 8.24
C ASN A 164 -54.55 5.68 9.45
N ARG A 165 -54.06 6.36 10.49
CA ARG A 165 -54.90 6.72 11.67
C ARG A 165 -55.74 7.98 11.44
N VAL A 166 -55.36 8.85 10.51
CA VAL A 166 -56.12 10.08 10.19
C VAL A 166 -57.26 9.78 9.20
N ALA A 167 -57.17 8.72 8.40
CA ALA A 167 -58.19 8.35 7.41
C ALA A 167 -59.39 7.55 7.98
N LEU A 168 -59.43 7.30 9.29
CA LEU A 168 -60.46 6.50 9.99
C LEU A 168 -61.25 7.29 11.05
N ALA A 169 -61.16 8.62 11.04
CA ALA A 169 -61.90 9.53 11.91
C ALA A 169 -62.94 10.33 11.12
#